data_AF-A0A352LVP1-F1
#
_entry.id   AF-A0A352LVP1-F1
#
_cell.length_a   1.000
_cell.length_b   1.000
_cell.length_c   1.000
_cell.angle_alpha   90.00
_cell.angle_beta   90.00
_cell.angle_gamma   90.00
#
_symmetry.space_group_name_H-M   'P 1'
#
loop_
_entity.id
_entity.type
_entity.pdbx_description
1 polymer ?
#
loop_
_entity_poly.entity_id
_entity_poly.type
_entity_poly.pdbx_seq_one_letter_code
_entity_poly.pdbx_strand_id
1 'polypeptide(L)' 'MFKNVIAPVQAWLLSQGRCVGCGSDLSAGKKESHPNGEKITCLKCHRIFIREIDSGKFRRALFEEV' A
#
# COMPACT_ATOMS: atom_id res chain seq x y z
N MET A 1 1.23 -25.81 13.11
CA MET A 1 1.79 -24.45 13.25
C MET A 1 2.10 -23.81 11.89
N PHE A 2 1.19 -23.90 10.92
CA PHE A 2 1.33 -23.29 9.58
C PHE A 2 0.15 -22.35 9.33
N LYS A 3 -0.07 -21.37 10.22
CA LYS A 3 -1.08 -20.32 10.02
C LYS A 3 -0.48 -18.91 9.85
N ASN A 4 0.84 -18.76 9.97
CA ASN A 4 1.49 -17.44 10.03
C ASN A 4 2.40 -17.09 8.84
N VAL A 5 2.47 -17.91 7.78
CA VAL A 5 3.40 -17.70 6.65
C VAL A 5 2.77 -16.92 5.47
N ILE A 6 1.50 -16.50 5.58
CA ILE A 6 0.83 -15.69 4.53
C ILE A 6 0.98 -14.17 4.80
N ALA A 7 1.13 -13.76 6.06
CA ALA A 7 1.39 -12.38 6.47
C ALA A 7 2.71 -11.76 5.97
N PRO A 8 3.86 -12.47 5.90
CA PRO A 8 5.13 -11.84 5.56
C PRO A 8 5.17 -11.35 4.11
N VAL A 9 4.52 -12.03 3.16
CA VAL A 9 4.58 -11.63 1.74
C VAL A 9 3.82 -10.34 1.47
N GLN A 10 2.66 -10.14 2.12
CA GLN A 10 1.92 -8.89 1.98
C GLN A 10 2.66 -7.70 2.57
N ALA A 11 3.24 -7.88 3.76
CA ALA A 11 4.08 -6.85 4.38
C ALA A 11 5.36 -6.60 3.58
N TRP A 12 5.96 -7.66 3.02
CA TRP A 12 7.17 -7.57 2.20
C TRP A 12 6.94 -6.84 0.87
N LEU A 13 5.85 -7.15 0.15
CA LEU A 13 5.47 -6.43 -1.07
C LEU A 13 5.20 -4.95 -0.79
N LEU A 14 4.55 -4.63 0.33
CA LEU A 14 4.35 -3.25 0.76
C LEU A 14 5.68 -2.56 1.12
N SER A 15 6.61 -3.26 1.78
CA SER A 15 7.95 -2.72 2.07
C SER A 15 8.76 -2.43 0.81
N GLN A 16 8.53 -3.19 -0.27
CA GLN A 16 9.10 -2.94 -1.60
C GLN A 16 8.32 -1.89 -2.41
N GLY A 17 7.25 -1.31 -1.86
CA GLY A 17 6.42 -0.34 -2.57
C GLY A 17 5.61 -0.94 -3.73
N ARG A 18 5.16 -2.20 -3.64
CA ARG A 18 4.35 -2.87 -4.69
C ARG A 18 2.89 -3.10 -4.25
N CYS A 19 1.94 -2.98 -5.18
CA CYS A 19 0.51 -3.33 -4.95
C CYS A 19 0.44 -4.82 -4.59
N VAL A 20 -0.09 -5.11 -3.41
CA VAL A 20 -0.30 -6.48 -2.91
C VAL A 20 -1.27 -7.30 -3.76
N GLY A 21 -2.05 -6.66 -4.64
CA GLY A 21 -2.98 -7.33 -5.54
C GLY A 21 -2.38 -7.67 -6.91
N CYS A 22 -1.73 -6.70 -7.57
CA CYS A 22 -1.26 -6.85 -8.95
C CYS A 22 0.26 -6.77 -9.12
N GLY A 23 1.03 -6.64 -8.03
CA GLY A 23 2.50 -6.57 -8.04
C GLY A 23 3.11 -5.32 -8.69
N SER A 24 2.26 -4.37 -9.13
CA SER A 24 2.71 -3.14 -9.80
C SER A 24 3.27 -2.15 -8.79
N ASP A 25 4.25 -1.35 -9.22
CA ASP A 25 4.90 -0.35 -8.38
C ASP A 25 3.88 0.72 -7.94
N LEU A 26 3.79 0.95 -6.62
CA LEU A 26 2.96 1.99 -6.02
C LEU A 26 3.49 3.38 -6.39
N SER A 27 4.79 3.51 -6.65
CA SER A 27 5.40 4.77 -7.07
C SER A 27 4.89 5.25 -8.43
N ALA A 28 4.47 4.33 -9.30
CA ALA A 28 3.86 4.62 -10.59
C ALA A 28 2.34 4.84 -10.53
N GLY A 29 1.74 4.69 -9.34
CA GLY A 29 0.33 4.97 -9.10
C GLY A 29 0.03 6.48 -9.07
N LYS A 30 -1.26 6.82 -9.05
CA LYS A 30 -1.70 8.20 -8.85
C LYS A 30 -1.43 8.60 -7.40
N LYS A 31 -0.54 9.58 -7.18
CA LYS A 31 -0.21 10.11 -5.87
C LYS A 31 -1.04 11.36 -5.58
N GLU A 32 -1.66 11.41 -4.43
CA GLU A 32 -2.48 12.52 -3.94
C GLU A 32 -2.03 12.85 -2.51
N SER A 33 -1.89 14.14 -2.21
CA SER A 33 -1.55 14.58 -0.86
C SER A 33 -2.71 14.29 0.09
N HIS A 34 -2.42 13.68 1.23
CA HIS A 34 -3.39 13.36 2.26
C HIS A 34 -2.90 13.92 3.61
N PRO A 35 -3.78 14.36 4.53
CA PRO A 35 -3.35 14.85 5.84
C PRO A 35 -2.51 13.82 6.63
N ASN A 36 -2.78 12.53 6.43
CA ASN A 36 -2.05 11.44 7.08
C ASN A 36 -0.84 10.91 6.28
N GLY A 37 -0.56 11.46 5.08
CA GLY A 37 0.52 10.96 4.23
C GLY A 37 0.35 11.21 2.73
N GLU A 38 0.89 10.31 1.91
CA GLU A 38 0.62 10.30 0.46
C GLU A 38 -0.37 9.18 0.15
N LYS A 39 -1.55 9.54 -0.38
CA LYS A 39 -2.53 8.59 -0.91
C LYS A 39 -2.07 8.15 -2.30
N ILE A 40 -1.98 6.85 -2.51
CA ILE A 40 -1.46 6.23 -3.71
C ILE A 40 -2.50 5.26 -4.25
N THR A 41 -3.05 5.60 -5.40
CA THR A 41 -4.03 4.75 -6.09
C THR A 41 -3.32 3.98 -7.19
N CYS A 42 -3.35 2.66 -7.12
CA CYS A 42 -2.75 1.83 -8.15
C CYS A 42 -3.61 1.84 -9.42
N LEU A 43 -3.02 2.18 -10.56
CA LEU A 43 -3.72 2.30 -11.83
C LEU A 43 -4.22 0.96 -12.41
N LYS A 44 -3.63 -0.19 -11.99
CA LYS A 44 -4.07 -1.51 -12.46
C LYS A 44 -5.10 -2.17 -11.55
N CYS A 45 -4.86 -2.13 -10.24
CA CYS A 45 -5.70 -2.81 -9.24
C CYS A 45 -6.78 -1.88 -8.64
N HIS A 46 -6.72 -0.56 -8.94
CA HIS A 46 -7.55 0.52 -8.38
C HIS A 46 -7.56 0.58 -6.84
N ARG A 47 -6.66 -0.19 -6.19
CA ARG A 47 -6.52 -0.20 -4.74
C ARG A 47 -5.79 1.04 -4.28
N ILE A 48 -6.25 1.56 -3.16
CA ILE A 48 -5.73 2.75 -2.52
C ILE A 48 -4.83 2.32 -1.36
N PHE A 49 -3.64 2.92 -1.36
CA PHE A 49 -2.63 2.79 -0.33
C PHE A 49 -2.33 4.15 0.24
N ILE A 50 -1.87 4.21 1.48
CA ILE A 50 -1.39 5.43 2.10
C ILE A 50 0.04 5.18 2.53
N ARG A 51 0.94 6.05 2.09
CA ARG A 51 2.30 6.11 2.57
C ARG A 51 2.33 7.10 3.72
N GLU A 52 2.54 6.58 4.93
CA GLU A 52 2.66 7.43 6.11
C GLU A 52 3.98 8.21 6.04
N ILE A 53 3.92 9.52 6.30
CA ILE A 53 5.12 10.38 6.28
C ILE A 53 6.05 10.04 7.46
N ASP A 54 5.48 9.75 8.63
CA ASP A 54 6.24 9.40 9.84
C ASP A 54 7.09 8.13 9.71
N SER A 55 6.51 7.06 9.15
CA SER A 55 7.15 5.75 9.12
C SER A 55 7.72 5.40 7.74
N GLY A 56 7.34 6.14 6.68
CA GLY A 56 7.63 5.81 5.30
C GLY A 56 7.01 4.50 4.81
N LYS A 57 6.19 3.84 5.64
CA LYS A 57 5.56 2.55 5.34
C LYS A 57 4.31 2.76 4.50
N PHE A 58 4.08 1.80 3.61
CA PHE A 58 2.84 1.72 2.85
C PHE A 58 1.83 0.89 3.64
N ARG A 59 0.69 1.49 3.96
CA ARG A 59 -0.49 0.80 4.50
C ARG A 59 -1.63 0.83 3.49
N ARG A 60 -2.61 -0.05 3.65
CA ARG A 60 -3.87 0.06 2.92
C ARG A 60 -4.65 1.25 3.48
N ALA A 61 -5.34 1.99 2.61
CA ALA A 61 -6.28 3.01 3.07
C ALA A 61 -7.39 2.35 3.91
N LEU A 62 -7.77 3.00 5.01
CA LEU A 62 -8.95 2.62 5.77
C LEU A 62 -10.20 2.95 4.96
N PHE A 63 -11.35 2.34 5.30
CA PHE A 63 -12.60 2.59 4.59
C PHE A 63 -13.01 4.07 4.61
N GLU A 64 -12.66 4.79 5.68
CA GLU A 64 -12.87 6.23 5.84
C GLU A 64 -11.97 7.09 4.95
N GLU A 65 -10.89 6.52 4.39
CA GLU A 65 -9.88 7.22 3.59
C GLU A 65 -9.97 6.89 2.08
N VAL A 66 -10.94 6.06 1.66
CA VAL A 66 -11.17 5.64 0.27
C VAL A 66 -11.94 6.70 -0.51
#